data_AF-A0A6V8MEB9-F1
#
_entry.id   AF-A0A6V8MEB9-F1
#
_cell.length_a   1.000
_cell.length_b   1.000
_cell.length_c   1.000
_cell.angle_alpha   90.00
_cell.angle_beta   90.00
_cell.angle_gamma   90.00
#
_symmetry.space_group_name_H-M   'P 1'
#
loop_
_entity.id
_entity.type
_entity.pdbx_description
1 polymer ?
#
loop_
_entity_poly.entity_id
_entity_poly.type
_entity_poly.pdbx_seq_one_letter_code
_entity_poly.pdbx_strand_id
1 'polypeptide(L)'
;MGTEGQDNELTDVVLCYQALGIPLDASPAQIEQVFKVLTDRHRKLLSEPDPATRNEAQRSLDQIAEMYDKIRGSVTYRTAEKDFEKKGAIAQEAKRPQHQAVAEKKKMVNCPRCNGLIKPGLQVCPICRTRIYTPAEKLLQALFSRKMLLLYAILLILAGAAFYFLSFRSAPAKAPASELDSLQNLQAK
;
A
#
# COMPACT_ATOMS: atom_id res chain seq x y z
N MET A 1 -23.25 27.93 -16.49
CA MET A 1 -23.57 29.16 -15.76
C MET A 1 -23.27 28.90 -14.29
N GLY A 2 -22.19 29.43 -13.72
CA GLY A 2 -21.85 29.16 -12.31
C GLY A 2 -20.42 29.47 -11.82
N THR A 3 -19.57 30.16 -12.58
CA THR A 3 -18.17 30.42 -12.15
C THR A 3 -17.96 31.79 -11.50
N GLU A 4 -18.81 32.79 -11.76
CA GLU A 4 -18.60 34.17 -11.28
C GLU A 4 -18.69 34.33 -9.74
N GLY A 5 -19.36 33.41 -9.05
CA GLY A 5 -19.42 33.43 -7.57
C GLY A 5 -18.17 32.88 -6.87
N GLN A 6 -17.48 31.93 -7.49
CA GLN A 6 -16.33 31.26 -6.87
C GLN A 6 -15.07 32.13 -6.86
N ASP A 7 -14.86 32.93 -7.90
CA ASP A 7 -13.68 33.78 -8.03
C ASP A 7 -13.70 34.95 -7.04
N ASN A 8 -14.89 35.50 -6.76
CA ASN A 8 -15.06 36.54 -5.74
C ASN A 8 -14.83 36.00 -4.32
N GLU A 9 -15.36 34.82 -4.00
CA GLU A 9 -15.17 34.19 -2.69
C GLU A 9 -13.70 33.87 -2.40
N LEU A 10 -12.96 33.40 -3.42
CA LEU A 10 -11.52 33.14 -3.29
C LEU A 10 -10.74 34.43 -3.03
N THR A 11 -11.11 35.52 -3.70
CA THR A 11 -10.48 36.83 -3.52
C THR A 11 -10.70 37.36 -2.10
N ASP A 12 -11.92 37.25 -1.58
CA ASP A 12 -12.26 37.67 -0.22
C ASP A 12 -11.49 36.89 0.85
N VAL A 13 -11.33 35.59 0.66
CA VAL A 13 -10.54 34.75 1.58
C VAL A 13 -9.06 35.14 1.54
N VAL A 14 -8.48 35.35 0.36
CA VAL A 14 -7.08 35.79 0.23
C VAL A 14 -6.84 37.13 0.94
N LEU A 15 -7.78 38.07 0.84
CA LEU A 15 -7.72 39.34 1.56
C LEU A 15 -7.76 39.14 3.07
N CYS A 16 -8.56 38.20 3.59
CA CYS A 16 -8.59 37.87 5.02
C CYS A 16 -7.22 37.35 5.51
N TYR A 17 -6.57 36.47 4.75
CA TYR A 17 -5.21 35.99 5.07
C TYR A 17 -4.22 37.16 5.12
N GLN A 18 -4.24 38.04 4.13
CA GLN A 18 -3.35 39.20 4.07
C GLN A 18 -3.61 40.19 5.21
N ALA A 19 -4.87 40.47 5.53
CA ALA A 19 -5.24 41.37 6.62
C ALA A 19 -4.79 40.86 7.99
N LEU A 20 -4.84 39.55 8.21
CA LEU A 20 -4.34 38.91 9.44
C LEU A 20 -2.81 38.70 9.43
N GLY A 21 -2.12 39.00 8.32
CA GLY A 21 -0.68 38.77 8.17
C GLY A 21 -0.30 37.28 8.12
N ILE A 22 -1.23 36.42 7.69
CA ILE A 22 -1.05 34.98 7.62
C ILE A 22 -0.68 34.61 6.18
N PRO A 23 0.37 33.81 5.95
CA PRO A 23 0.69 33.35 4.60
C PRO A 23 -0.34 32.31 4.13
N LEU A 24 -0.61 32.25 2.83
CA LEU A 24 -1.65 31.39 2.24
C LEU A 24 -1.37 29.88 2.42
N ASP A 25 -0.11 29.51 2.63
CA ASP A 25 0.34 28.14 2.88
C ASP A 25 0.42 27.78 4.37
N ALA A 26 -0.06 28.67 5.26
CA ALA A 26 -0.07 28.43 6.70
C ALA A 26 -0.87 27.17 7.06
N SER A 27 -0.32 26.39 8.00
CA SER A 27 -1.04 25.27 8.59
C SER A 27 -2.26 25.75 9.41
N PRO A 28 -3.32 24.94 9.54
CA PRO A 28 -4.46 25.24 10.41
C PRO A 28 -4.05 25.61 11.84
N ALA A 29 -3.04 24.91 12.39
CA ALA A 29 -2.50 25.21 13.71
C ALA A 29 -1.83 26.60 13.80
N GLN A 30 -1.13 27.04 12.75
CA GLN A 30 -0.56 28.39 12.69
C GLN A 30 -1.67 29.45 12.59
N ILE A 31 -2.72 29.19 11.79
CA ILE A 31 -3.87 30.09 11.65
C ILE A 31 -4.55 30.28 13.02
N GLU A 32 -4.83 29.18 13.73
CA GLU A 32 -5.38 29.22 15.09
C GLU A 32 -4.47 29.96 16.08
N GLN A 33 -3.16 29.76 15.99
CA GLN A 33 -2.20 30.45 16.84
C GLN A 33 -2.21 31.97 16.62
N VAL A 34 -2.22 32.42 15.36
CA VAL A 34 -2.28 33.85 15.04
C VAL A 34 -3.60 34.44 15.53
N PHE A 35 -4.71 33.77 15.26
CA PHE A 35 -6.03 34.18 15.75
C PHE A 35 -6.05 34.34 17.28
N LYS A 36 -5.50 33.37 18.00
CA LYS A 36 -5.39 33.42 19.47
C LYS A 36 -4.57 34.60 19.95
N VAL A 37 -3.41 34.84 19.34
CA VAL A 37 -2.53 35.97 19.72
C VAL A 37 -3.22 37.32 19.48
N LEU A 38 -3.89 37.48 18.34
CA LEU A 38 -4.61 38.72 18.02
C LEU A 38 -5.80 38.94 18.96
N THR A 39 -6.60 37.90 19.21
CA THR A 39 -7.74 37.99 20.13
C THR A 39 -7.30 38.27 21.56
N ASP A 40 -6.23 37.63 22.06
CA ASP A 40 -5.67 37.90 23.39
C ASP A 40 -5.13 39.33 23.50
N ARG A 41 -4.52 39.88 22.43
CA ARG A 41 -4.06 41.27 22.41
C ARG A 41 -5.22 42.26 22.55
N HIS A 42 -6.29 42.09 21.77
CA HIS A 42 -7.44 42.99 21.83
C HIS A 42 -8.28 42.79 23.09
N ARG A 43 -8.34 41.58 23.66
CA ARG A 43 -8.97 41.35 24.96
C ARG A 43 -8.30 42.12 26.09
N LYS A 44 -6.97 42.29 26.05
CA LYS A 44 -6.27 43.14 27.04
C LYS A 44 -6.70 44.60 26.94
N LEU A 45 -6.89 45.11 25.71
CA LEU A 45 -7.36 46.48 25.48
C LEU A 45 -8.80 46.72 25.98
N LEU A 46 -9.62 45.68 26.15
CA LEU A 46 -10.94 45.82 26.77
C LEU A 46 -10.87 46.19 28.26
N SER A 47 -9.71 46.00 28.91
CA SER A 47 -9.51 46.36 30.32
C SER A 47 -8.98 47.80 30.49
N GLU A 48 -8.71 48.51 29.39
CA GLU A 48 -8.25 49.90 29.44
C GLU A 48 -9.35 50.82 30.00
N PRO A 49 -8.99 51.87 30.76
CA PRO A 49 -9.96 52.77 31.37
C PRO A 49 -10.71 53.63 30.33
N ASP A 50 -10.08 53.90 29.18
CA ASP A 50 -10.66 54.72 28.13
C ASP A 50 -11.80 53.98 27.37
N PRO A 51 -13.03 54.51 27.35
CA PRO A 51 -14.14 53.90 26.61
C PRO A 51 -13.93 53.89 25.09
N ALA A 52 -13.19 54.85 24.51
CA ALA A 52 -12.96 54.86 23.07
C ALA A 52 -12.09 53.66 22.66
N THR A 53 -10.99 53.44 23.38
CA THR A 53 -10.10 52.28 23.21
C THR A 53 -10.84 50.95 23.36
N ARG A 54 -11.74 50.82 24.34
CA ARG A 54 -12.55 49.59 24.51
C ARG A 54 -13.51 49.34 23.35
N ASN A 55 -14.19 50.38 22.86
CA ASN A 55 -15.11 50.27 21.73
C ASN A 55 -14.37 49.94 20.42
N GLU A 56 -13.16 50.45 20.24
CA GLU A 56 -12.30 50.08 19.10
C GLU A 56 -11.82 48.64 19.21
N ALA A 57 -11.33 48.23 20.39
CA ALA A 57 -10.91 46.85 20.63
C ALA A 57 -12.03 45.83 20.40
N GLN A 58 -13.27 46.16 20.80
CA GLN A 58 -14.44 45.32 20.54
C GLN A 58 -14.71 45.17 19.03
N ARG A 59 -14.70 46.29 18.28
CA ARG A 59 -14.88 46.25 16.81
C ARG A 59 -13.79 45.42 16.13
N SER A 60 -12.54 45.56 16.56
CA SER A 60 -11.43 44.76 16.04
C SER A 60 -11.60 43.28 16.33
N LEU A 61 -12.10 42.91 17.53
CA LEU A 61 -12.40 41.51 17.85
C LEU A 61 -13.48 40.93 16.94
N ASP A 62 -14.54 41.69 16.68
CA ASP A 62 -15.63 41.26 15.81
C ASP A 62 -15.13 41.05 14.36
N GLN A 63 -14.29 41.96 13.86
CA GLN A 63 -13.67 41.84 12.53
C GLN A 63 -12.70 40.65 12.43
N ILE A 64 -11.89 40.42 13.47
CA ILE A 64 -10.96 39.27 13.52
C ILE A 64 -11.75 37.96 13.53
N ALA A 65 -12.85 37.88 14.28
CA ALA A 65 -13.74 36.73 14.29
C ALA A 65 -14.36 36.47 12.90
N GLU A 66 -14.88 37.51 12.24
CA GLU A 66 -15.46 37.38 10.91
C GLU A 66 -14.43 36.88 9.87
N MET A 67 -13.23 37.47 9.85
CA MET A 67 -12.16 37.04 8.94
C MET A 67 -11.75 35.59 9.21
N TYR A 68 -11.65 35.19 10.47
CA TYR A 68 -11.32 33.82 10.84
C TYR A 68 -12.41 32.83 10.38
N ASP A 69 -13.68 33.17 10.57
CA ASP A 69 -14.80 32.31 10.15
C ASP A 69 -14.85 32.17 8.62
N LYS A 70 -14.55 33.23 7.85
CA LYS A 70 -14.40 33.16 6.40
C LYS A 70 -13.27 32.23 5.98
N ILE A 71 -12.09 32.38 6.60
CA ILE A 71 -10.95 31.50 6.35
C ILE A 71 -11.32 30.05 6.66
N ARG A 72 -11.93 29.78 7.82
CA ARG A 72 -12.31 28.44 8.26
C ARG A 72 -13.41 27.81 7.38
N GLY A 73 -14.33 28.64 6.87
CA GLY A 73 -15.38 28.23 5.96
C GLY A 73 -14.87 27.87 4.55
N SER A 74 -13.72 28.41 4.16
CA SER A 74 -13.15 28.23 2.82
C SER A 74 -12.79 26.78 2.51
N VAL A 75 -12.88 26.43 1.23
CA VAL A 75 -12.49 25.10 0.73
C VAL A 75 -11.00 24.84 0.98
N THR A 76 -10.15 25.85 0.80
CA THR A 76 -8.69 25.76 0.97
C THR A 76 -8.32 25.36 2.39
N TYR A 77 -8.91 25.99 3.40
CA TYR A 77 -8.70 25.64 4.81
C TYR A 77 -9.15 24.20 5.09
N ARG A 78 -10.34 23.80 4.65
CA ARG A 78 -10.86 22.44 4.86
C ARG A 78 -10.00 21.36 4.21
N THR A 79 -9.44 21.63 3.03
CA THR A 79 -8.47 20.71 2.40
C THR A 79 -7.19 20.62 3.21
N ALA A 80 -6.66 21.75 3.69
CA ALA A 80 -5.47 21.76 4.53
C ALA A 80 -5.71 21.00 5.84
N GLU A 81 -6.82 21.24 6.53
CA GLU A 81 -7.23 20.56 7.75
C GLU A 81 -7.23 19.04 7.59
N LYS A 82 -7.89 18.51 6.55
CA LYS A 82 -7.90 17.07 6.24
C LYS A 82 -6.50 16.50 5.98
N ASP A 83 -5.64 17.26 5.31
CA ASP A 83 -4.27 16.82 5.02
C ASP A 83 -3.39 16.83 6.28
N PHE A 84 -3.60 17.80 7.18
CA PHE A 84 -2.95 17.85 8.48
C PHE A 84 -3.43 16.75 9.42
N GLU A 85 -4.73 16.43 9.44
CA GLU A 85 -5.28 15.30 10.20
C GLU A 85 -4.70 13.97 9.73
N LYS A 86 -4.61 13.74 8.41
CA LYS A 86 -3.97 12.52 7.86
C LYS A 86 -2.50 12.43 8.28
N LYS A 87 -1.74 13.54 8.18
CA LYS A 87 -0.34 13.57 8.62
C LYS A 87 -0.21 13.38 10.13
N GLY A 88 -1.13 13.95 10.91
CA GLY A 88 -1.21 13.79 12.36
C GLY A 88 -1.53 12.36 12.79
N ALA A 89 -2.45 11.69 12.09
CA ALA A 89 -2.78 10.28 12.31
C ALA A 89 -1.57 9.37 12.02
N ILE A 90 -0.86 9.60 10.91
CA ILE A 90 0.37 8.89 10.57
C ILE A 90 1.48 9.16 11.61
N ALA A 91 1.60 10.41 12.08
CA ALA A 91 2.58 10.78 13.10
C ALA A 91 2.23 10.25 14.51
N GLN A 92 0.95 10.10 14.83
CA GLN A 92 0.48 9.47 16.08
C GLN A 92 0.63 7.95 16.04
N GLU A 93 0.42 7.30 14.89
CA GLU A 93 0.78 5.89 14.70
C GLU A 93 2.29 5.65 14.89
N ALA A 94 3.13 6.62 14.55
CA ALA A 94 4.56 6.57 14.80
C ALA A 94 4.95 6.79 16.29
N LYS A 95 4.08 7.39 17.10
CA LYS A 95 4.35 7.71 18.52
C LYS A 95 3.59 6.86 19.54
N ARG A 96 2.62 6.05 19.14
CA ARG A 96 2.05 5.03 20.04
C ARG A 96 3.14 3.98 20.34
N PRO A 97 3.36 3.59 21.62
CA PRO A 97 4.13 2.39 21.90
C PRO A 97 3.36 1.22 21.26
N GLN A 98 3.89 0.71 20.15
CA GLN A 98 3.35 -0.44 19.44
C GLN A 98 3.37 -1.67 20.36
N HIS A 99 2.34 -1.83 21.17
CA HIS A 99 1.88 -3.15 21.53
C HIS A 99 1.07 -3.68 20.35
N GLN A 100 1.63 -4.72 19.72
CA GLN A 100 0.96 -5.66 18.81
C GLN A 100 0.61 -5.16 17.41
N ALA A 101 1.64 -4.97 16.59
CA ALA A 101 1.71 -5.77 15.38
C ALA A 101 3.05 -6.49 15.44
N VAL A 102 3.04 -7.80 15.21
CA VAL A 102 4.23 -8.65 15.23
C VAL A 102 5.24 -8.06 14.24
N ALA A 103 6.18 -7.26 14.76
CA ALA A 103 7.43 -6.97 14.10
C ALA A 103 8.13 -8.31 13.97
N GLU A 104 7.84 -9.02 12.88
CA GLU A 104 8.71 -10.03 12.34
C GLU A 104 10.08 -9.36 12.27
N LYS A 105 10.96 -9.72 13.20
CA LYS A 105 12.39 -9.39 13.15
C LYS A 105 12.91 -9.99 11.84
N LYS A 106 12.77 -9.24 10.75
CA LYS A 106 13.35 -9.58 9.46
C LYS A 106 14.85 -9.48 9.66
N LYS A 107 15.45 -10.61 10.06
CA LYS A 107 16.88 -10.82 10.22
C LYS A 107 17.55 -10.24 8.99
N MET A 108 18.34 -9.17 9.18
CA MET A 108 19.21 -8.71 8.11
C MET A 108 20.15 -9.85 7.77
N VAL A 109 20.32 -10.13 6.49
CA VAL A 109 21.20 -11.18 6.01
C VAL A 109 22.44 -10.55 5.42
N ASN A 110 23.58 -11.23 5.48
CA ASN A 110 24.80 -10.75 4.86
C ASN A 110 24.83 -11.17 3.40
N CYS A 111 25.28 -10.27 2.52
CA CYS A 111 25.48 -10.59 1.11
C CYS A 111 26.55 -11.69 0.96
N PRO A 112 26.31 -12.76 0.18
CA PRO A 112 27.26 -13.87 0.06
C PRO A 112 28.57 -13.51 -0.67
N ARG A 113 28.66 -12.33 -1.30
CA ARG A 113 29.85 -11.91 -2.07
C ARG A 113 30.67 -10.82 -1.40
N CYS A 114 30.03 -9.82 -0.80
CA CYS A 114 30.72 -8.70 -0.15
C CYS A 114 30.46 -8.62 1.36
N ASN A 115 29.72 -9.57 1.92
CA ASN A 115 29.34 -9.65 3.33
C ASN A 115 28.61 -8.43 3.90
N GLY A 116 28.15 -7.51 3.04
CA GLY A 116 27.41 -6.33 3.46
C GLY A 116 25.99 -6.67 3.91
N LEU A 117 25.49 -5.97 4.93
CA LEU A 117 24.14 -6.16 5.44
C LEU A 117 23.11 -5.72 4.39
N ILE A 118 22.18 -6.62 4.08
CA ILE A 118 21.11 -6.39 3.12
C ILE A 118 19.76 -6.72 3.73
N LYS A 119 18.73 -5.98 3.31
CA LYS A 119 17.35 -6.30 3.65
C LYS A 119 16.92 -7.57 2.87
N PRO A 120 16.20 -8.51 3.49
CA PRO A 120 15.67 -9.67 2.78
C PRO A 120 14.67 -9.23 1.70
N GLY A 121 14.77 -9.80 0.50
CA GLY A 121 13.89 -9.52 -0.64
C GLY A 121 14.48 -8.64 -1.75
N LEU A 122 15.72 -8.15 -1.62
CA LEU A 122 16.40 -7.45 -2.72
C LEU A 122 17.01 -8.44 -3.72
N GLN A 123 16.71 -8.27 -5.01
CA GLN A 123 17.27 -9.10 -6.09
C GLN A 123 18.74 -8.77 -6.42
N VAL A 124 19.21 -7.57 -6.06
CA VAL A 124 20.57 -7.09 -6.35
C VAL A 124 21.17 -6.48 -5.09
N CYS A 125 22.42 -6.82 -4.79
CA CYS A 125 23.15 -6.21 -3.69
C CYS A 125 23.38 -4.72 -3.96
N PRO A 126 22.99 -3.80 -3.06
CA PRO A 126 23.26 -2.37 -3.26
C PRO A 126 24.76 -2.02 -3.19
N ILE A 127 25.57 -2.87 -2.54
CA ILE A 127 27.00 -2.62 -2.32
C ILE A 127 27.83 -3.13 -3.49
N CYS A 128 27.70 -4.40 -3.85
CA CYS A 128 28.53 -5.03 -4.89
C CYS A 128 27.81 -5.26 -6.22
N ARG A 129 26.56 -4.79 -6.37
CA ARG A 129 25.69 -4.98 -7.55
C ARG A 129 25.53 -6.43 -8.01
N THR A 130 25.91 -7.40 -7.18
CA THR A 130 25.77 -8.82 -7.50
C THR A 130 24.34 -9.27 -7.25
N ARG A 131 23.79 -10.05 -8.18
CA ARG A 131 22.44 -10.62 -8.07
C ARG A 131 22.38 -11.60 -6.90
N ILE A 132 21.41 -11.42 -6.01
CA ILE A 132 21.23 -12.23 -4.81
C ILE A 132 20.06 -13.16 -5.06
N TYR A 133 20.39 -14.44 -5.22
CA TYR A 133 19.37 -15.47 -5.37
C TYR A 133 18.74 -15.76 -4.01
N THR A 134 17.42 -15.64 -3.95
CA THR A 134 16.64 -16.02 -2.77
C THR A 134 16.77 -17.53 -2.52
N PRO A 135 16.58 -18.01 -1.28
CA PRO A 135 16.65 -19.45 -1.00
C PRO A 135 15.66 -20.26 -1.84
N ALA A 136 14.49 -19.69 -2.17
CA ALA A 136 13.51 -20.31 -3.06
C ALA A 136 14.04 -20.47 -4.51
N GLU A 137 14.72 -19.45 -5.05
CA GLU A 137 15.34 -19.53 -6.38
C GLU A 137 16.50 -20.53 -6.43
N LYS A 138 17.29 -20.64 -5.35
CA LYS A 138 18.33 -21.69 -5.25
C LYS A 138 17.73 -23.09 -5.25
N LEU A 139 16.57 -23.27 -4.62
CA LEU A 139 15.86 -24.55 -4.56
C LEU A 139 15.26 -24.91 -5.93
N LEU A 140 14.65 -23.93 -6.62
CA LEU A 140 14.21 -24.05 -8.01
C LEU A 140 15.36 -24.39 -8.96
N GLN A 141 16.53 -23.76 -8.78
CA GLN A 141 17.71 -24.04 -9.61
C GLN A 141 18.31 -25.42 -9.33
N ALA A 142 18.20 -25.93 -8.10
CA ALA A 142 18.59 -27.30 -7.76
C ALA A 142 17.63 -28.34 -8.35
N LEU A 143 16.31 -28.07 -8.28
CA LEU A 143 15.28 -28.96 -8.83
C LEU A 143 15.26 -28.98 -10.37
N PHE A 144 15.48 -27.82 -11.02
CA PHE A 144 15.62 -27.69 -12.48
C PHE A 144 17.07 -27.78 -12.96
N SER A 145 17.91 -28.49 -12.23
CA SER A 145 19.20 -28.93 -12.75
C SER A 145 18.98 -29.79 -13.99
N ARG A 146 19.65 -29.48 -15.11
CA ARG A 146 19.55 -30.26 -16.37
C ARG A 146 19.72 -31.77 -16.15
N LYS A 147 20.53 -32.16 -15.16
CA LYS A 147 20.75 -33.56 -14.79
C LYS A 147 19.52 -34.19 -14.12
N MET A 148 18.83 -33.46 -13.23
CA MET A 148 17.60 -33.94 -12.61
C MET A 148 16.45 -34.02 -13.62
N LEU A 149 16.34 -33.03 -14.51
CA LEU A 149 15.34 -33.05 -15.58
C LEU A 149 15.51 -34.26 -16.51
N LEU A 150 16.75 -34.59 -16.90
CA LEU A 150 17.06 -35.77 -17.70
C LEU A 150 16.71 -37.08 -16.98
N LEU A 151 17.02 -37.19 -15.68
CA LEU A 151 16.66 -38.37 -14.89
C LEU A 151 15.14 -38.56 -14.79
N TYR A 152 14.38 -37.49 -14.57
CA TYR A 152 12.91 -37.55 -14.56
C TYR A 152 12.34 -37.95 -15.92
N ALA A 153 12.89 -37.44 -17.02
CA ALA A 153 12.46 -37.82 -18.36
C ALA A 153 12.68 -39.32 -18.63
N ILE A 154 13.85 -39.86 -18.25
CA ILE A 154 14.15 -41.29 -18.38
C ILE A 154 13.19 -42.13 -17.54
N LEU A 155 12.93 -41.73 -16.28
CA LEU A 155 11.98 -42.42 -15.40
C LEU A 155 10.55 -42.46 -15.98
N LEU A 156 10.09 -41.35 -16.56
CA LEU A 156 8.77 -41.29 -17.20
C LEU A 156 8.69 -42.19 -18.44
N ILE A 157 9.76 -42.26 -19.24
CA ILE A 157 9.82 -43.17 -20.40
C ILE A 157 9.76 -44.63 -19.93
N LEU A 158 10.51 -45.00 -18.89
CA LEU A 158 10.50 -46.35 -18.33
C LEU A 158 9.14 -46.72 -17.73
N ALA A 159 8.51 -45.81 -16.98
CA ALA A 159 7.18 -46.01 -16.42
C ALA A 159 6.12 -46.15 -17.53
N GLY A 160 6.19 -45.31 -18.57
CA GLY A 160 5.32 -45.40 -19.74
C GLY A 160 5.50 -46.72 -20.50
N ALA A 161 6.74 -47.17 -20.69
CA ALA A 161 7.04 -48.45 -21.32
C ALA A 161 6.51 -49.63 -20.49
N ALA A 162 6.69 -49.61 -19.17
CA ALA A 162 6.16 -50.62 -18.26
C ALA A 162 4.62 -50.65 -18.29
N PHE A 163 3.97 -49.49 -18.29
CA PHE A 163 2.52 -49.37 -18.38
C PHE A 163 1.99 -49.87 -19.73
N TYR A 164 2.66 -49.54 -20.82
CA TYR A 164 2.34 -50.05 -22.15
C TYR A 164 2.47 -51.58 -22.22
N PHE A 165 3.55 -52.13 -21.65
CA PHE A 165 3.78 -53.58 -21.60
C PHE A 165 2.75 -54.32 -20.75
N LEU A 166 2.36 -53.74 -19.61
CA LEU A 166 1.30 -54.27 -18.76
C LEU A 166 -0.07 -54.21 -19.43
N SER A 167 -0.35 -53.13 -20.17
CA SER A 167 -1.60 -52.95 -20.93
C SER A 167 -1.71 -53.92 -22.11
N PHE A 168 -0.58 -54.29 -22.74
CA PHE A 168 -0.57 -55.31 -23.79
C PHE A 168 -0.71 -56.73 -23.25
N ARG A 169 -0.15 -57.02 -22.06
CA ARG A 169 -0.22 -58.34 -21.43
C ARG A 169 -1.63 -58.68 -20.91
N SER A 170 -2.47 -57.68 -20.67
CA SER A 170 -3.85 -57.87 -20.21
C SER A 170 -4.87 -58.05 -21.34
N ALA A 171 -4.46 -58.12 -22.62
CA ALA A 171 -5.36 -58.51 -23.70
C ALA A 171 -5.73 -60.00 -23.53
N PRO A 172 -6.99 -60.34 -23.17
CA PRO A 172 -7.38 -61.73 -23.10
C PRO A 172 -7.34 -62.31 -24.51
N ALA A 173 -6.60 -63.41 -24.68
CA ALA A 173 -6.65 -64.20 -25.89
C ALA A 173 -8.12 -64.57 -26.16
N LYS A 174 -8.74 -63.94 -27.16
CA LYS A 174 -10.02 -64.43 -27.70
C LYS A 174 -9.74 -65.82 -28.25
N ALA A 175 -10.13 -66.83 -27.49
CA ALA A 175 -10.16 -68.20 -27.99
C ALA A 175 -11.06 -68.24 -29.23
N PRO A 176 -10.62 -68.84 -30.34
CA PRO A 176 -11.47 -69.01 -31.51
C PRO A 176 -12.55 -70.07 -31.20
N ALA A 177 -13.69 -69.62 -30.72
CA ALA A 177 -14.91 -70.43 -30.67
C ALA A 177 -15.51 -70.48 -32.09
N SER A 178 -15.10 -71.45 -32.91
CA SER A 178 -15.85 -71.82 -34.13
C SER A 178 -15.53 -73.18 -34.77
N GLU A 179 -14.63 -74.01 -34.22
CA GLU A 179 -14.33 -75.32 -34.86
C GLU A 179 -15.08 -76.54 -34.31
N LEU A 180 -15.87 -76.43 -33.23
CA LEU A 180 -16.54 -77.61 -32.65
C LEU A 180 -17.90 -77.97 -33.29
N ASP A 181 -18.55 -77.05 -34.02
CA ASP A 181 -19.85 -77.31 -34.64
C ASP A 181 -19.77 -78.08 -35.97
N SER A 182 -18.58 -78.15 -36.58
CA SER A 182 -18.38 -78.84 -37.87
C SER A 182 -18.35 -80.37 -37.74
N LEU A 183 -18.03 -80.92 -36.56
CA LEU A 183 -17.86 -82.36 -36.35
C LEU A 183 -19.15 -83.09 -35.95
N GLN A 184 -20.19 -82.39 -35.46
CA GLN A 184 -21.47 -83.04 -35.13
C GLN A 184 -22.36 -83.33 -36.34
N ASN A 185 -22.16 -82.64 -37.48
CA ASN A 185 -22.99 -82.85 -38.68
C ASN A 185 -22.53 -84.01 -39.58
N LEU A 186 -21.40 -84.66 -39.29
CA LEU A 186 -20.86 -85.78 -40.08
C LEU A 186 -21.20 -87.18 -39.53
N GLN A 187 -21.85 -87.28 -38.36
CA GLN A 187 -22.34 -88.56 -37.82
C GLN A 187 -23.84 -88.82 -38.09
N ALA A 188 -24.51 -87.96 -38.85
CA ALA A 188 -25.95 -88.06 -39.09
C ALA A 188 -26.32 -88.50 -40.53
N LYS A 189 -25.43 -89.19 -41.26
CA LYS A 189 -25.75 -89.70 -42.60
C LYS A 189 -25.17 -91.08 -42.89
#